data_AF-A0A183MW85-F1
#
_entry.id   AF-A0A183MW85-F1
#
_cell.length_a   1.000
_cell.length_b   1.000
_cell.length_c   1.000
_cell.angle_alpha   90.00
_cell.angle_beta   90.00
_cell.angle_gamma   90.00
#
_symmetry.space_group_name_H-M   'P 1'
#
loop_
_entity.id
_entity.type
_entity.pdbx_description
1 polymer ?
#
loop_
_entity_poly.entity_id
_entity_poly.type
_entity_poly.pdbx_seq_one_letter_code
_entity_poly.pdbx_strand_id
1 'polypeptide(L)'
;MEDVRTKRGTDITSDHHLLVAKMKLKLKKYWTTRRTISQKFNTVFLRDTGKLNKFKIALSNKFQAFHNLLNGEGTTMASNWKGIKEAITSTCHEVLGHEKHHHKEWITVDTLDKIQERRNKKAAINTGRTRAEKVKAQAEYTEVNE
;
A
#
# COMPACT_ATOMS: atom_id res chain seq x y z
N MET A 1 4.77 9.43 -31.11
CA MET A 1 3.29 9.53 -31.26
C MET A 1 3.00 9.42 -32.74
N GLU A 2 2.68 8.23 -33.23
CA GLU A 2 2.68 7.96 -34.69
C GLU A 2 1.29 7.91 -35.33
N ASP A 3 0.18 7.99 -34.57
CA ASP A 3 -1.17 7.86 -35.14
C ASP A 3 -2.13 8.88 -34.50
N VAL A 4 -1.96 10.14 -34.89
CA VAL A 4 -2.91 11.24 -34.62
C VAL A 4 -3.68 11.48 -35.91
N ARG A 5 -5.02 11.35 -35.87
CA ARG A 5 -5.87 11.57 -37.03
C ARG A 5 -6.83 12.71 -36.76
N THR A 6 -6.83 13.68 -37.65
CA THR A 6 -7.81 14.77 -37.69
C THR A 6 -9.10 14.21 -38.28
N LYS A 7 -10.21 14.25 -37.53
CA LYS A 7 -11.52 13.87 -38.06
C LYS A 7 -12.32 15.14 -38.32
N ARG A 8 -12.93 15.27 -39.50
CA ARG A 8 -13.90 16.34 -39.77
C ARG A 8 -15.09 16.16 -38.83
N GLY A 9 -15.36 17.16 -38.00
CA GLY A 9 -16.59 17.23 -37.21
C GLY A 9 -17.79 17.50 -38.12
N THR A 10 -18.98 17.13 -37.66
CA THR A 10 -20.25 17.49 -38.31
C THR A 10 -20.35 19.02 -38.39
N ASP A 11 -20.82 19.51 -39.54
CA ASP A 11 -20.94 20.93 -39.87
C ASP A 11 -21.92 21.65 -38.94
N ILE A 12 -21.38 22.20 -37.85
CA ILE A 12 -22.08 23.07 -36.90
C ILE A 12 -21.16 24.27 -36.67
N THR A 13 -20.95 25.11 -37.70
CA THR A 13 -20.44 26.51 -37.67
C THR A 13 -19.31 26.89 -36.68
N SER A 14 -18.53 25.94 -36.16
CA SER A 14 -17.40 26.18 -35.27
C SER A 14 -16.12 25.73 -35.97
N ASP A 15 -15.14 26.63 -36.11
CA ASP A 15 -13.85 26.41 -36.80
C ASP A 15 -12.90 25.42 -36.07
N HIS A 16 -13.41 24.61 -35.15
CA HIS A 16 -12.62 23.71 -34.33
C HIS A 16 -12.50 22.33 -34.96
N HIS A 17 -11.25 21.89 -35.19
CA HIS A 17 -10.95 20.56 -35.71
C HIS A 17 -10.72 19.57 -34.57
N LEU A 18 -11.50 18.47 -34.54
CA LEU A 18 -11.35 17.43 -33.53
C LEU A 18 -10.10 16.59 -33.82
N LEU A 19 -9.16 16.58 -32.88
CA LEU A 19 -7.98 15.73 -32.92
C LEU A 19 -8.18 14.50 -32.04
N VAL A 20 -8.01 13.33 -32.62
CA VAL A 20 -8.05 12.05 -31.90
C VAL A 20 -6.68 11.39 -32.02
N ALA A 21 -6.05 11.15 -30.88
CA ALA A 21 -4.78 10.45 -30.79
C ALA A 21 -5.00 9.05 -30.20
N LYS A 22 -4.44 8.03 -30.84
CA LYS A 22 -4.43 6.66 -30.30
C LYS A 22 -3.03 6.34 -29.79
N MET A 23 -2.91 6.02 -28.50
CA MET A 23 -1.64 5.67 -27.89
C MET A 23 -1.67 4.23 -27.37
N LYS A 24 -0.62 3.47 -27.65
CA LYS A 24 -0.40 2.13 -27.11
C LYS A 24 0.75 2.18 -26.11
N LEU A 25 0.42 2.18 -24.83
CA LEU A 25 1.41 2.17 -23.74
C LEU A 25 1.78 0.73 -23.41
N LYS A 26 3.08 0.41 -23.43
CA LYS A 26 3.60 -0.84 -22.85
C LYS A 26 4.10 -0.53 -21.44
N LEU A 27 3.34 -0.95 -20.44
CA LEU A 27 3.79 -0.86 -19.05
C LEU A 27 4.84 -1.93 -18.81
N LYS A 28 6.04 -1.53 -18.36
CA LYS A 28 7.05 -2.48 -17.90
C LYS A 28 6.50 -3.17 -16.66
N LYS A 29 6.30 -4.49 -16.74
CA LYS A 29 5.98 -5.31 -15.57
C LYS A 29 7.17 -5.21 -14.63
N TYR A 30 7.03 -4.48 -13.53
CA TYR A 30 7.98 -4.60 -12.45
C TYR A 30 7.74 -6.00 -11.88
N TRP A 31 8.75 -6.86 -11.98
CA TRP A 31 8.78 -8.01 -11.11
C TRP A 31 9.03 -7.43 -9.72
N THR A 32 7.99 -7.37 -8.90
CA THR A 32 8.20 -7.48 -7.46
C THR A 32 8.81 -8.86 -7.30
N THR A 33 10.14 -8.96 -7.45
CA THR A 33 10.86 -10.02 -6.76
C THR A 33 10.25 -9.98 -5.38
N ARG A 34 9.60 -11.07 -4.98
CA ARG A 34 9.16 -11.28 -3.61
C ARG A 34 10.46 -11.33 -2.82
N ARG A 35 11.08 -10.17 -2.64
CA ARG A 35 12.04 -9.89 -1.62
C ARG A 35 11.19 -10.21 -0.42
N THR A 36 11.46 -11.35 0.18
CA THR A 36 10.97 -11.66 1.51
C THR A 36 11.55 -10.51 2.32
N ILE A 37 10.82 -9.40 2.40
CA ILE A 37 11.12 -8.31 3.29
C ILE A 37 11.12 -9.06 4.61
N SER A 38 12.29 -9.24 5.21
CA SER A 38 12.41 -9.89 6.50
C SER A 38 11.43 -9.17 7.40
N GLN A 39 10.29 -9.80 7.65
CA GLN A 39 9.19 -9.13 8.28
C GLN A 39 9.59 -8.99 9.74
N LYS A 40 9.82 -7.75 10.17
CA LYS A 40 10.35 -7.48 11.51
C LYS A 40 9.39 -8.08 12.54
N PHE A 41 9.94 -8.63 13.61
CA PHE A 41 9.14 -9.04 14.75
C PHE A 41 8.65 -7.80 15.49
N ASN A 42 7.46 -7.90 16.09
CA ASN A 42 6.89 -6.80 16.86
C ASN A 42 7.63 -6.66 18.21
N THR A 43 8.66 -5.80 18.25
CA THR A 43 9.44 -5.53 19.47
C THR A 43 8.69 -4.72 20.51
N VAL A 44 7.56 -4.08 20.15
CA VAL A 44 6.72 -3.33 21.09
C VAL A 44 6.15 -4.25 22.18
N PHE A 45 5.91 -5.52 21.84
CA PHE A 45 5.44 -6.52 22.81
C PHE A 45 6.45 -6.85 23.92
N LEU A 46 7.74 -6.52 23.74
CA LEU A 46 8.73 -6.66 24.82
C LEU A 46 8.62 -5.55 25.87
N ARG A 47 7.85 -4.47 25.61
CA ARG A 47 7.54 -3.45 26.62
C ARG A 47 6.48 -3.93 27.61
N ASP A 48 5.62 -4.86 27.20
CA ASP A 48 4.63 -5.46 28.07
C ASP A 48 5.30 -6.51 28.97
N THR A 49 5.25 -6.30 30.28
CA THR A 49 5.94 -7.14 31.27
C THR A 49 5.44 -8.59 31.22
N GLY A 50 4.14 -8.81 30.98
CA GLY A 50 3.56 -10.15 30.87
C GLY A 50 4.08 -10.92 29.67
N LYS A 51 4.06 -10.31 28.49
CA LYS A 51 4.60 -10.89 27.25
C LYS A 51 6.10 -11.08 27.31
N LEU A 52 6.84 -10.15 27.92
CA LEU A 52 8.28 -10.29 28.11
C LEU A 52 8.61 -11.50 29.00
N ASN A 53 7.87 -11.70 30.09
CA ASN A 53 8.04 -12.90 30.93
C ASN A 53 7.68 -14.18 30.18
N LYS A 54 6.59 -14.17 29.40
CA LYS A 54 6.22 -15.30 28.53
C LYS A 54 7.32 -15.61 27.51
N PHE A 55 7.92 -14.58 26.91
CA PHE A 55 9.04 -14.74 25.98
C PHE A 55 10.24 -15.38 26.65
N LYS A 56 10.63 -14.89 27.84
CA LYS A 56 11.74 -15.46 28.62
C LYS A 56 11.51 -16.94 28.93
N ILE A 57 10.33 -17.30 29.43
CA ILE A 57 9.99 -18.69 29.78
C ILE A 57 10.01 -19.58 28.53
N ALA A 58 9.35 -19.16 27.45
CA ALA A 58 9.31 -19.93 26.20
C ALA A 58 10.72 -20.13 25.62
N LEU A 59 11.56 -19.09 25.66
CA LEU A 59 12.94 -19.16 25.19
C LEU A 59 13.75 -20.14 26.04
N SER A 60 13.70 -20.01 27.36
CA SER A 60 14.41 -20.90 28.30
C SER A 60 14.02 -22.36 28.09
N ASN A 61 12.72 -22.65 27.96
CA ASN A 61 12.23 -24.01 27.72
C ASN A 61 12.78 -24.59 26.41
N LYS A 62 12.80 -23.80 25.32
CA LYS A 62 13.35 -24.25 24.04
C LYS A 62 14.86 -24.47 24.08
N PHE A 63 15.60 -23.60 24.76
CA PHE A 63 17.04 -23.78 24.94
C PHE A 63 17.36 -25.00 25.80
N GLN A 64 16.55 -25.30 26.82
CA GLN A 64 16.72 -26.51 27.61
C GLN A 64 16.48 -27.77 26.76
N ALA A 65 15.41 -27.79 25.96
CA ALA A 65 15.18 -28.88 25.00
C ALA A 65 16.30 -29.02 23.97
N PHE A 66 16.82 -27.90 23.46
CA PHE A 66 17.95 -27.88 22.54
C PHE A 66 19.24 -28.40 23.18
N HIS A 67 19.54 -28.02 24.42
CA HIS A 67 20.71 -28.52 25.15
C HIS A 67 20.62 -30.03 25.41
N ASN A 68 19.43 -30.54 25.76
CA ASN A 68 19.20 -31.97 25.92
C ASN A 68 19.46 -32.75 24.61
N LEU A 69 19.14 -32.15 23.46
CA LEU A 69 19.41 -32.72 22.14
C LEU A 69 20.90 -32.67 21.76
N LEU A 70 21.60 -31.60 22.15
CA LEU A 70 23.05 -31.43 21.89
C LEU A 70 23.93 -32.42 22.67
N ASN A 71 23.46 -32.95 23.79
CA ASN A 71 24.19 -33.93 24.58
C ASN A 71 24.25 -35.33 23.91
N GLY A 72 23.65 -35.51 22.72
CA GLY A 72 23.81 -36.68 21.86
C GLY A 72 25.03 -36.56 20.94
N GLU A 73 25.79 -37.65 20.82
CA GLU A 73 27.07 -37.73 20.11
C GLU A 73 26.99 -37.24 18.65
N GLY A 74 27.93 -36.35 18.24
CA GLY A 74 28.18 -36.02 16.82
C GLY A 74 27.61 -34.71 16.26
N THR A 75 27.17 -33.74 17.09
CA THR A 75 26.71 -32.44 16.57
C THR A 75 27.87 -31.54 16.13
N THR A 76 27.84 -31.09 14.87
CA THR A 76 28.85 -30.17 14.33
C THR A 76 28.60 -28.73 14.80
N MET A 77 29.63 -27.88 14.83
CA MET A 77 29.46 -26.47 15.23
C MET A 77 28.38 -25.74 14.37
N ALA A 78 28.27 -26.11 13.09
CA ALA A 78 27.25 -25.58 12.19
C ALA A 78 25.82 -25.98 12.60
N SER A 79 25.60 -27.24 13.03
CA SER A 79 24.28 -27.66 13.54
C SER A 79 23.92 -26.93 14.83
N ASN A 80 24.91 -26.64 15.68
CA ASN A 80 24.68 -25.95 16.94
C ASN A 80 24.23 -24.51 16.69
N TRP A 81 24.93 -23.82 15.79
CA TRP A 81 24.55 -22.48 15.35
C TRP A 81 23.14 -22.45 14.73
N LYS A 82 22.80 -23.47 13.92
CA LYS A 82 21.46 -23.59 13.33
C LYS A 82 20.38 -23.74 14.41
N GLY A 83 20.58 -24.61 15.39
CA GLY A 83 19.60 -24.82 16.45
C GLY A 83 19.41 -23.60 17.36
N ILE A 84 20.47 -22.88 17.69
CA ILE A 84 20.38 -21.58 18.41
C ILE A 84 19.52 -20.60 17.62
N LYS A 85 19.79 -20.46 16.32
CA LYS A 85 19.03 -19.57 15.44
C LYS A 85 17.56 -19.97 15.37
N GLU A 86 17.26 -21.27 15.29
CA GLU A 86 15.89 -21.80 15.24
C GLU A 86 15.14 -21.62 16.57
N ALA A 87 15.79 -21.83 17.71
CA ALA A 87 15.20 -21.61 19.03
C ALA A 87 14.78 -20.14 19.22
N ILE A 88 15.67 -19.20 18.87
CA ILE A 88 15.37 -17.76 18.94
C ILE A 88 14.27 -17.39 17.95
N THR A 89 14.43 -17.79 16.68
CA THR A 89 13.49 -17.40 15.61
C THR A 89 12.08 -17.95 15.85
N SER A 90 11.96 -19.19 16.31
CA SER A 90 10.66 -19.81 16.61
C SER A 90 9.98 -19.16 17.82
N THR A 91 10.74 -18.81 18.86
CA THR A 91 10.18 -18.08 20.04
C THR A 91 9.67 -16.69 19.64
N CYS A 92 10.41 -15.99 18.79
CA CYS A 92 9.96 -14.71 18.23
C CYS A 92 8.65 -14.86 17.44
N HIS A 93 8.49 -15.91 16.63
CA HIS A 93 7.23 -16.16 15.93
C HIS A 93 6.06 -16.45 16.89
N GLU A 94 6.26 -17.28 17.91
CA GLU A 94 5.21 -17.69 18.84
C GLU A 94 4.73 -16.57 19.76
N VAL A 95 5.66 -15.74 20.26
CA VAL A 95 5.34 -14.76 21.32
C VAL A 95 5.23 -13.34 20.77
N LEU A 96 6.13 -12.95 19.87
CA LEU A 96 6.16 -11.58 19.34
C LEU A 96 5.30 -11.47 18.08
N GLY A 97 5.34 -12.49 17.23
CA GLY A 97 4.75 -12.42 15.89
C GLY A 97 5.36 -11.31 15.04
N HIS A 98 4.90 -11.19 13.81
CA HIS A 98 5.38 -10.15 12.92
C HIS A 98 4.71 -8.80 13.20
N GLU A 99 5.48 -7.75 13.00
CA GLU A 99 4.97 -6.39 12.93
C GLU A 99 3.93 -6.32 11.80
N LYS A 100 2.72 -5.88 12.17
CA LYS A 100 1.67 -5.64 11.20
C LYS A 100 1.93 -4.29 10.56
N HIS A 101 2.06 -4.27 9.24
CA HIS A 101 2.02 -3.02 8.51
C HIS A 101 0.59 -2.49 8.57
N HIS A 102 0.39 -1.40 9.31
CA HIS A 102 -0.83 -0.63 9.20
C HIS A 102 -0.82 0.00 7.81
N HIS A 103 -1.60 -0.57 6.89
CA HIS A 103 -1.81 0.08 5.61
C HIS A 103 -2.60 1.35 5.88
N LYS A 104 -2.00 2.50 5.57
CA LYS A 104 -2.74 3.75 5.49
C LYS A 104 -3.61 3.65 4.25
N GLU A 105 -4.93 3.70 4.44
CA GLU A 105 -5.86 3.73 3.31
C GLU A 105 -5.47 4.89 2.39
N TRP A 106 -5.15 4.57 1.14
CA TRP A 106 -4.78 5.58 0.15
C TRP A 106 -5.96 6.48 -0.23
N ILE A 107 -7.18 6.02 0.02
CA ILE A 107 -8.43 6.73 -0.24
C ILE A 107 -9.22 6.73 1.06
N THR A 108 -9.41 7.91 1.64
CA THR A 108 -10.27 8.10 2.82
C THR A 108 -11.69 8.47 2.38
N VAL A 109 -12.66 8.34 3.30
CA VAL A 109 -14.04 8.82 3.08
C VAL A 109 -14.04 10.32 2.72
N ASP A 110 -13.24 11.13 3.41
CA ASP A 110 -13.04 12.57 3.10
C ASP A 110 -12.58 12.80 1.65
N THR A 111 -11.72 11.91 1.11
CA THR A 111 -11.29 11.99 -0.30
C THR A 111 -12.45 11.73 -1.27
N LEU A 112 -13.32 10.76 -0.94
CA LEU A 112 -14.50 10.44 -1.74
C LEU A 112 -15.53 11.57 -1.71
N ASP A 113 -15.75 12.17 -0.54
CA ASP A 113 -16.67 13.30 -0.36
C ASP A 113 -16.21 14.50 -1.20
N LYS A 114 -14.91 14.85 -1.15
CA LYS A 114 -14.32 15.90 -2.00
C LYS A 114 -14.39 15.61 -3.50
N ILE A 115 -14.32 14.34 -3.91
CA ILE A 115 -14.55 13.96 -5.32
C ILE A 115 -16.00 14.19 -5.71
N GLN A 116 -16.94 13.83 -4.84
CA GLN A 116 -18.37 13.98 -5.11
C GLN A 116 -18.78 15.46 -5.14
N GLU A 117 -18.25 16.28 -4.23
CA GLU A 117 -18.51 17.72 -4.19
C GLU A 117 -18.04 18.41 -5.47
N ARG A 118 -16.82 18.10 -5.93
CA ARG A 118 -16.30 18.59 -7.21
C ARG A 118 -17.15 18.15 -8.40
N ARG A 119 -17.67 16.91 -8.41
CA ARG A 119 -18.58 16.42 -9.46
C ARG A 119 -19.88 17.22 -9.49
N ASN A 120 -20.48 17.50 -8.34
CA ASN A 120 -21.73 18.26 -8.24
C ASN A 120 -21.53 19.69 -8.74
N LYS A 121 -20.46 20.37 -8.33
CA LYS A 121 -20.12 21.72 -8.80
C LYS A 121 -19.81 21.75 -10.31
N LYS A 122 -19.14 20.71 -10.82
CA LYS A 122 -18.90 20.57 -12.27
C LYS A 122 -20.19 20.36 -13.06
N ALA A 123 -21.16 19.64 -12.50
CA ALA A 123 -22.47 19.46 -13.11
C ALA A 123 -23.22 20.79 -13.24
N ALA A 124 -23.18 21.64 -12.21
CA ALA A 124 -23.80 22.98 -12.24
C ALA A 124 -23.22 23.88 -13.34
N ILE A 125 -21.92 23.82 -13.60
CA ILE A 125 -21.29 24.53 -14.73
C ILE A 125 -21.83 24.02 -16.08
N ASN A 126 -22.01 22.71 -16.21
CA ASN A 126 -22.45 22.09 -17.45
C ASN A 126 -23.95 22.33 -17.74
N THR A 127 -24.79 22.41 -16.70
CA THR A 127 -26.24 22.63 -16.82
C THR A 127 -26.65 24.11 -16.89
N GLY A 128 -25.74 25.05 -16.60
CA GLY A 128 -26.01 26.48 -16.69
C GLY A 128 -26.50 26.90 -18.08
N ARG A 129 -27.59 27.67 -18.14
CA ARG A 129 -28.29 28.04 -19.38
C ARG A 129 -27.80 29.38 -19.92
N THR A 130 -27.38 30.29 -19.04
CA THR A 130 -26.84 31.60 -19.40
C THR A 130 -25.34 31.72 -19.10
N ARG A 131 -24.66 32.64 -19.78
CA ARG A 131 -23.21 32.85 -19.60
C ARG A 131 -22.87 33.33 -18.18
N ALA A 132 -23.75 34.13 -17.56
CA ALA A 132 -23.60 34.61 -16.19
C ALA A 132 -23.70 33.47 -15.15
N GLU A 133 -24.65 32.55 -15.32
CA GLU A 133 -24.79 31.35 -14.47
C GLU A 133 -23.54 30.47 -14.50
N LYS A 134 -22.98 30.24 -15.70
CA LYS A 134 -21.74 29.45 -15.85
C LYS A 134 -20.55 30.09 -15.17
N VAL A 135 -20.41 31.42 -15.26
CA VAL A 135 -19.32 32.16 -14.60
C VAL A 135 -19.44 32.06 -13.08
N LYS A 136 -20.65 32.17 -12.52
CA LYS A 136 -20.88 32.00 -11.08
C LYS A 136 -20.56 30.57 -10.61
N ALA A 137 -21.08 29.56 -11.31
CA ALA A 137 -20.80 28.15 -10.98
C ALA A 137 -19.31 27.80 -11.14
N GLN A 138 -18.60 28.46 -12.06
CA GLN A 138 -17.16 28.29 -12.24
C GLN A 138 -16.36 28.84 -11.05
N ALA A 139 -16.77 29.98 -10.47
CA ALA A 139 -16.18 30.53 -9.26
C ALA A 139 -16.36 29.58 -8.05
N GLU A 140 -17.57 29.03 -7.89
CA GLU A 140 -17.86 28.06 -6.82
C GLU A 140 -17.04 26.77 -6.98
N TYR A 141 -16.81 26.30 -8.22
CA TYR A 141 -15.97 25.13 -8.50
C TYR A 141 -14.49 25.38 -8.18
N THR A 142 -13.97 26.58 -8.43
CA THR A 142 -12.57 26.91 -8.13
C THR A 142 -12.27 26.88 -6.64
N GLU A 143 -13.20 27.29 -5.79
CA GLU A 143 -13.03 27.26 -4.31
C GLU A 143 -12.93 25.84 -3.74
N VAL A 144 -13.54 24.85 -4.39
CA VAL A 144 -13.55 23.44 -3.91
C VAL A 144 -12.53 22.56 -4.64
N ASN A 145 -11.78 23.15 -5.57
CA ASN A 145 -10.72 22.44 -6.30
C ASN A 145 -9.31 22.72 -5.75
N GLU A 146 -9.18 23.54 -4.70
CA GLU A 146 -7.96 23.65 -3.87
C GLU A 146 -7.78 22.41 -2.98
#